data_AF-A0AAD8A981-F1
#
_entry.id   AF-A0AAD8A981-F1
#
_cell.length_a   1.000
_cell.length_b   1.000
_cell.length_c   1.000
_cell.angle_alpha   90.00
_cell.angle_beta   90.00
_cell.angle_gamma   90.00
#
_symmetry.space_group_name_H-M   'P 1'
#
loop_
_entity.id
_entity.type
_entity.pdbx_description
1 polymer ?
#
loop_
_entity_poly.entity_id
_entity_poly.type
_entity_poly.pdbx_seq_one_letter_code
_entity_poly.pdbx_strand_id
1 'polypeptide(L)'
;AAHLEPAYRSAVQESALIVSLQMFSLILEKCISLLKEQLENPTETQPTRLIVSEDLQILLPAVKVWCDWLLCHSSVWNPPPSCVDYRVG
;
A
#
# COMPACT_ATOMS: atom_id res chain seq x y z
N ALA A 1 -5.85 -10.77 -32.62
CA ALA A 1 -4.94 -9.68 -33.02
C ALA A 1 -5.37 -8.40 -32.32
N ALA A 2 -4.64 -8.02 -31.28
CA ALA A 2 -4.52 -6.68 -30.69
C ALA A 2 -3.72 -6.86 -29.39
N HIS A 3 -2.40 -7.07 -29.53
CA HIS A 3 -1.47 -6.92 -28.42
C HIS A 3 -1.44 -5.41 -28.14
N LEU A 4 -2.34 -4.94 -27.26
CA LEU A 4 -2.35 -3.55 -26.83
C LEU A 4 -0.98 -3.29 -26.19
N GLU A 5 -0.28 -2.29 -26.73
CA GLU A 5 0.96 -1.78 -26.18
C GLU A 5 0.81 -1.56 -24.65
N PRO A 6 1.88 -1.79 -23.85
CA PRO A 6 1.83 -1.42 -22.45
C PRO A 6 1.45 0.06 -22.39
N ALA A 7 0.32 0.38 -21.75
CA ALA A 7 -0.14 1.76 -21.64
C ALA A 7 1.00 2.62 -21.10
N TYR A 8 1.58 3.46 -21.95
CA TYR A 8 2.76 4.24 -21.59
C TYR A 8 2.36 5.21 -20.48
N ARG A 9 2.90 5.01 -19.28
CA ARG A 9 2.72 5.94 -18.16
C ARG A 9 3.65 7.13 -18.38
N SER A 10 3.16 8.35 -18.20
CA SER A 10 4.03 9.54 -18.22
C SER A 10 5.03 9.48 -17.06
N ALA A 11 6.17 10.15 -17.17
CA ALA A 11 7.19 10.20 -16.11
C ALA A 11 6.63 10.70 -14.77
N VAL A 12 5.68 11.63 -14.81
CA VAL A 12 4.99 12.13 -13.61
C VAL A 12 4.08 11.06 -13.01
N GLN A 13 3.33 10.31 -13.84
CA GLN A 13 2.49 9.20 -13.37
C GLN A 13 3.34 8.06 -12.77
N GLU A 14 4.45 7.69 -13.41
CA GLU A 14 5.42 6.72 -12.89
C GLU A 14 5.93 7.16 -11.51
N SER A 15 6.43 8.39 -11.41
CA SER A 15 6.97 8.94 -10.16
C SER A 15 5.91 9.03 -9.05
N ALA A 16 4.69 9.46 -9.39
CA ALA A 16 3.58 9.52 -8.45
C ALA A 16 3.20 8.13 -7.94
N LEU A 17 3.19 7.11 -8.81
CA LEU A 17 2.91 5.72 -8.43
C LEU A 17 4.01 5.18 -7.51
N ILE A 18 5.29 5.43 -7.81
CA ILE A 18 6.41 5.00 -6.96
C ILE A 18 6.25 5.57 -5.55
N VAL A 19 6.12 6.89 -5.43
CA VAL A 19 6.01 7.56 -4.12
C VAL A 19 4.77 7.05 -3.37
N SER A 20 3.64 6.93 -4.05
CA SER A 20 2.39 6.50 -3.43
C SER A 20 2.46 5.05 -2.93
N LEU A 21 3.05 4.14 -3.70
CA LEU A 21 3.23 2.74 -3.30
C LEU A 21 4.26 2.61 -2.16
N GLN A 22 5.30 3.45 -2.14
CA GLN A 22 6.23 3.52 -1.01
C GLN A 22 5.54 4.00 0.26
N MET A 23 4.70 5.03 0.18
CA MET A 23 3.89 5.50 1.30
C MET A 23 2.96 4.40 1.83
N PHE A 24 2.31 3.65 0.93
CA PHE A 24 1.52 2.49 1.33
C PHE A 24 2.36 1.40 2.02
N SER A 25 3.57 1.12 1.52
CA SER A 25 4.50 0.17 2.17
C SER A 25 4.80 0.56 3.60
N LEU A 26 5.11 1.84 3.86
CA LEU A 26 5.40 2.33 5.21
C LEU A 26 4.20 2.19 6.16
N ILE A 27 2.99 2.50 5.68
CA ILE A 27 1.76 2.31 6.46
C ILE A 27 1.57 0.83 6.79
N LEU A 28 1.74 -0.04 5.80
CA LEU A 28 1.57 -1.49 5.97
C LEU A 28 2.62 -2.08 6.93
N GLU A 29 3.88 -1.68 6.79
CA GLU A 29 4.97 -2.08 7.70
C GLU A 29 4.69 -1.66 9.14
N LYS A 30 4.20 -0.43 9.36
CA LYS A 30 3.82 0.03 10.70
C LYS A 30 2.64 -0.77 11.26
N CYS A 31 1.62 -1.07 10.46
CA CYS A 31 0.52 -1.95 10.86
C CYS A 31 1.01 -3.34 11.28
N ILE A 32 1.91 -3.93 10.50
CA ILE A 32 2.51 -5.25 10.81
C ILE A 32 3.29 -5.18 12.13
N SER A 33 4.08 -4.12 12.34
CA SER A 33 4.85 -3.93 13.58
C SER A 33 3.92 -3.85 14.80
N LEU A 34 2.84 -3.08 14.72
CA LEU A 34 1.87 -2.94 15.81
C LEU A 34 1.13 -4.25 16.10
N LEU A 35 0.76 -5.00 15.06
CA LEU A 35 0.13 -6.32 15.21
C LEU A 35 1.05 -7.31 15.91
N LYS A 36 2.34 -7.34 15.54
CA LYS A 36 3.35 -8.19 16.19
C LYS A 36 3.53 -7.82 17.65
N GLU A 37 3.66 -6.52 17.95
CA GLU A 37 3.81 -6.03 19.32
C GLU A 37 2.63 -6.41 20.21
N GLN A 38 1.39 -6.32 19.69
CA GLN A 38 0.18 -6.74 20.40
C GLN A 38 0.13 -8.26 20.63
N LEU A 39 0.59 -9.05 19.65
CA LEU A 39 0.62 -10.51 19.76
C LEU A 39 1.68 -11.00 20.76
N GLU A 40 2.83 -10.31 20.81
CA GLU A 40 3.93 -10.60 21.73
C GLU A 40 3.66 -10.12 23.16
N ASN A 41 2.87 -9.04 23.32
CA ASN A 41 2.51 -8.45 24.62
C ASN A 41 0.99 -8.36 24.82
N PRO A 42 0.28 -9.50 24.90
CA PRO A 42 -1.16 -9.50 25.14
C PRO A 42 -1.44 -8.90 26.51
N THR A 43 -1.93 -7.66 26.56
CA THR A 43 -2.25 -7.00 27.83
C THR A 43 -3.49 -7.68 28.41
N GLU A 44 -3.39 -8.26 29.62
CA GLU A 44 -4.51 -8.93 30.31
C GLU A 44 -5.74 -8.04 30.54
N THR A 45 -5.61 -6.72 30.36
CA THR A 45 -6.61 -5.71 30.71
C THR A 45 -7.36 -5.10 29.53
N GLN A 46 -7.10 -5.50 28.28
CA GLN A 46 -7.88 -4.95 27.17
C GLN A 46 -9.30 -5.56 27.17
N PRO A 47 -10.35 -4.74 27.37
CA PRO A 47 -11.71 -5.23 27.28
C PRO A 47 -11.92 -5.80 25.87
N THR A 48 -12.56 -6.95 25.84
CA THR A 48 -12.83 -7.87 24.71
C THR A 48 -13.52 -7.24 23.48
N ARG A 49 -13.67 -5.91 23.42
CA ARG A 49 -14.40 -5.16 22.39
C ARG A 49 -13.52 -4.64 21.25
N LEU A 50 -12.20 -4.52 21.42
CA LEU A 50 -11.32 -4.07 20.34
C LEU A 50 -10.35 -5.22 19.98
N ILE A 51 -10.49 -5.74 18.75
CA ILE A 51 -9.66 -6.84 18.23
C ILE A 51 -8.20 -6.39 18.06
N VAL A 52 -7.96 -5.08 17.96
CA VAL A 52 -6.66 -4.48 17.66
C VAL A 52 -6.47 -3.15 18.40
N SER A 53 -5.21 -2.74 18.63
CA SER A 53 -4.85 -1.50 19.33
C SER A 53 -5.39 -0.23 18.67
N GLU A 54 -5.51 0.85 19.44
CA GLU A 54 -6.01 2.16 18.97
C GLU A 54 -5.22 2.70 17.76
N ASP A 55 -3.88 2.66 17.83
CA ASP A 55 -3.01 3.04 16.71
C ASP A 55 -3.34 2.27 15.43
N LEU A 56 -3.63 0.96 15.55
CA LEU A 56 -3.97 0.14 14.40
C LEU A 56 -5.36 0.47 13.85
N GLN A 57 -6.32 0.80 14.71
CA GLN A 57 -7.65 1.23 14.27
C GLN A 57 -7.60 2.50 13.42
N ILE A 58 -6.63 3.39 13.68
CA ILE A 58 -6.42 4.61 12.90
C ILE A 58 -5.81 4.29 11.52
N LEU A 59 -4.90 3.32 11.44
CA LEU A 59 -4.18 2.99 10.20
C LEU A 59 -4.97 2.05 9.26
N LEU A 60 -5.80 1.14 9.80
CA LEU A 60 -6.55 0.15 9.02
C LEU A 60 -7.45 0.75 7.92
N PRO A 61 -8.17 1.86 8.13
CA PRO A 61 -8.94 2.51 7.07
C PRO A 61 -8.08 2.90 5.86
N ALA A 62 -6.88 3.44 6.08
CA ALA A 62 -5.96 3.81 5.01
C ALA A 62 -5.46 2.56 4.25
N VAL A 63 -5.11 1.49 4.96
CA VAL A 63 -4.72 0.21 4.35
C VAL A 63 -5.85 -0.35 3.49
N LYS A 64 -7.08 -0.35 4.00
CA LYS A 64 -8.25 -0.83 3.26
C LYS A 64 -8.44 -0.05 1.96
N VAL A 65 -8.40 1.29 2.00
CA VAL A 65 -8.60 2.13 0.81
C VAL A 65 -7.51 1.85 -0.24
N TRP A 66 -6.26 1.66 0.18
CA TRP A 66 -5.18 1.26 -0.72
C TRP A 66 -5.41 -0.13 -1.33
N CYS A 67 -5.82 -1.11 -0.54
CA CYS A 67 -6.15 -2.45 -1.04
C CYS A 67 -7.32 -2.42 -2.05
N ASP A 68 -8.39 -1.67 -1.74
CA ASP A 68 -9.52 -1.48 -2.66
C ASP A 68 -9.05 -0.82 -3.97
N TRP A 69 -8.18 0.19 -3.89
CA TRP A 69 -7.60 0.83 -5.07
C TRP A 69 -6.72 -0.12 -5.89
N LEU A 70 -5.84 -0.90 -5.24
CA LEU A 70 -4.97 -1.88 -5.89
C LEU A 70 -5.79 -2.96 -6.61
N LEU A 71 -6.87 -3.45 -6.01
CA LEU A 71 -7.74 -4.45 -6.63
C LEU A 71 -8.50 -3.90 -7.83
N CYS A 72 -9.05 -2.69 -7.70
CA CYS A 72 -9.89 -2.08 -8.75
C CYS A 72 -9.08 -1.47 -9.92
N HIS A 73 -7.82 -1.11 -9.71
CA HIS A 73 -7.01 -0.38 -10.68
C HIS A 73 -5.75 -1.14 -11.09
N SER A 74 -5.86 -2.47 -11.23
CA SER A 74 -4.74 -3.35 -11.61
C SER A 74 -4.03 -2.91 -12.90
N SER A 75 -4.76 -2.41 -13.91
CA SER A 75 -4.17 -1.90 -15.15
C SER A 75 -3.32 -0.63 -14.97
N VAL A 76 -3.43 0.07 -13.84
CA VAL A 76 -2.67 1.31 -13.57
C VAL A 76 -1.31 0.98 -12.97
N TRP A 77 -1.25 0.05 -12.02
CA TRP A 77 -0.01 -0.27 -11.31
C TRP A 77 0.67 -1.55 -11.80
N ASN A 78 0.01 -2.40 -12.59
CA ASN A 78 0.57 -3.66 -13.12
C ASN A 78 0.84 -3.52 -14.64
N PRO A 79 2.07 -3.68 -15.15
CA PRO A 79 3.29 -4.05 -14.41
C PRO A 79 3.74 -2.94 -13.45
N PRO A 80 4.38 -3.30 -12.32
CA PRO A 80 4.86 -2.34 -11.32
C PRO A 80 5.68 -1.23 -11.99
N PRO A 81 5.61 0.01 -11.46
CA PRO A 81 6.41 1.11 -11.97
C PRO A 81 7.88 0.69 -11.99
N SER A 82 8.48 0.73 -13.18
CA SER A 82 9.85 0.30 -13.40
C SER A 82 10.76 1.51 -13.34
N CYS A 83 11.86 1.45 -12.61
CA CYS A 83 12.89 2.51 -12.58
C CYS A 83 13.68 2.57 -13.91
N VAL A 84 13.00 2.40 -15.06
CA VAL A 84 13.64 2.43 -16.37
C VAL A 84 13.88 3.89 -16.69
N ASP A 85 15.15 4.26 -16.56
CA ASP A 85 15.79 5.52 -16.89
C ASP A 85 14.91 6.46 -17.71
N TYR A 86 14.58 7.58 -17.09
CA TYR A 86 14.13 8.78 -17.77
C TYR A 86 15.17 9.11 -18.85
N ARG A 87 14.97 8.65 -20.10
CA ARG A 87 15.77 9.16 -21.21
C ARG A 87 15.30 10.58 -21.45
N VAL A 88 15.95 11.52 -20.76
CA VAL A 88 15.95 12.93 -21.14
C VAL A 88 16.55 12.96 -22.55
N GLY A 89 15.72 13.31 -23.53
CA GLY A 89 16.21 13.70 -24.85
C GLY A 89 17.04 14.97 -24.78
#